data_AF-A0A177E634-F1
#
_entry.id   AF-A0A177E634-F1
#
_cell.length_a   1.000
_cell.length_b   1.000
_cell.length_c   1.000
_cell.angle_alpha   90.00
_cell.angle_beta   90.00
_cell.angle_gamma   90.00
#
_symmetry.space_group_name_H-M   'P 1'
#
loop_
_entity.id
_entity.type
_entity.pdbx_description
1 polymer ?
#
loop_
_entity_poly.entity_id
_entity_poly.type
_entity_poly.pdbx_seq_one_letter_code
_entity_poly.pdbx_strand_id
1 'polypeptide(L)' 'MSELENKTLLDIIIKYSEAQKFYRELGEKIGVCLLCEELFSTLLEISQKYGLPIDELFPEDR' A
#
# COMPACT_ATOMS: atom_id res chain seq x y z
N MET A 1 -17.68 -5.57 2.48
CA MET A 1 -16.52 -4.78 2.93
C MET A 1 -15.43 -5.79 3.23
N SER A 2 -14.34 -5.76 2.47
CA SER A 2 -13.27 -6.74 2.60
C SER A 2 -12.35 -6.30 3.74
N GLU A 3 -11.92 -7.21 4.62
CA GLU A 3 -11.04 -6.88 5.77
C GLU A 3 -9.69 -6.27 5.36
N LEU A 4 -9.34 -6.36 4.08
CA LEU A 4 -8.11 -5.84 3.51
C LEU A 4 -8.10 -4.31 3.35
N GLU A 5 -9.25 -3.72 3.04
CA GLU A 5 -9.39 -2.28 2.71
C GLU A 5 -9.02 -1.38 3.90
N ASN A 6 -9.25 -1.88 5.12
CA ASN A 6 -8.99 -1.18 6.38
C ASN A 6 -7.57 -1.42 6.94
N LYS A 7 -6.73 -2.23 6.29
CA LYS A 7 -5.35 -2.44 6.73
C LYS A 7 -4.47 -1.27 6.33
N THR A 8 -3.57 -0.88 7.22
CA THR A 8 -2.58 0.16 6.92
C THR A 8 -1.38 -0.43 6.19
N LEU A 9 -0.59 0.43 5.52
CA LEU A 9 0.70 0.00 4.97
C LEU A 9 1.59 -0.58 6.05
N LEU A 10 1.58 -0.01 7.25
CA LEU A 10 2.32 -0.50 8.42
C LEU A 10 1.96 -1.96 8.76
N ASP A 11 0.66 -2.26 8.86
CA ASP A 11 0.18 -3.63 9.16
C ASP A 11 0.67 -4.64 8.11
N ILE A 12 0.71 -4.20 6.84
CA ILE A 12 1.13 -5.03 5.71
C ILE A 12 2.65 -5.24 5.74
N ILE A 13 3.46 -4.21 5.91
CA ILE A 13 4.93 -4.35 5.92
C ILE A 13 5.45 -5.11 7.15
N ILE A 14 4.72 -5.06 8.28
CA ILE A 14 5.04 -5.86 9.47
C ILE A 14 4.84 -7.35 9.17
N LYS A 15 3.76 -7.68 8.44
CA LYS A 15 3.42 -9.07 8.10
C LYS A 15 4.18 -9.59 6.87
N TYR A 16 4.50 -8.72 5.92
CA TYR A 16 5.12 -9.04 4.64
C TYR A 16 6.32 -8.11 4.42
N SER A 17 7.52 -8.58 4.75
CA SER A 17 8.75 -7.78 4.63
C SER A 17 9.04 -7.32 3.19
N GLU A 18 8.65 -8.11 2.20
CA GLU A 18 8.80 -7.79 0.76
C GLU A 18 7.90 -6.64 0.30
N ALA A 19 6.81 -6.36 1.04
CA ALA A 19 5.90 -5.26 0.76
C ALA A 19 6.61 -3.90 0.81
N GLN A 20 7.68 -3.76 1.61
CA GLN A 20 8.46 -2.52 1.63
C GLN A 20 9.09 -2.20 0.28
N LYS A 21 9.59 -3.21 -0.44
CA LYS A 21 10.18 -3.02 -1.77
C LYS A 21 9.10 -2.68 -2.78
N PHE A 22 7.98 -3.41 -2.73
CA PHE A 22 6.80 -3.15 -3.55
C PHE A 22 6.29 -1.70 -3.43
N TYR A 23 6.09 -1.20 -2.20
CA TYR A 23 5.60 0.16 -2.00
C TYR A 23 6.62 1.24 -2.37
N ARG A 24 7.93 0.94 -2.30
CA ARG A 24 8.96 1.85 -2.83
C ARG A 24 8.85 1.95 -4.34
N GLU A 25 8.82 0.83 -5.06
CA GLU A 25 8.71 0.81 -6.52
C GLU A 25 7.40 1.43 -7.00
N LEU A 26 6.29 1.13 -6.31
CA LEU A 26 5.01 1.75 -6.58
C LEU A 26 5.06 3.26 -6.35
N GLY A 27 5.63 3.68 -5.22
CA GLY A 27 5.84 5.07 -4.88
C GLY A 27 6.69 5.83 -5.91
N GLU A 28 7.75 5.22 -6.43
CA GLU A 28 8.57 5.77 -7.50
C GLU A 28 7.77 6.00 -8.79
N LYS A 29 6.83 5.09 -9.13
CA LYS A 29 5.96 5.26 -10.31
C LYS A 29 5.01 6.44 -10.20
N ILE A 30 4.47 6.68 -9.00
CA ILE A 30 3.54 7.78 -8.73
C ILE A 30 4.23 9.06 -8.26
N GLY A 31 5.56 9.04 -8.10
CA GLY A 31 6.37 10.18 -7.69
C GLY A 31 6.22 10.57 -6.22
N VAL A 32 5.77 9.65 -5.34
CA VAL A 32 5.62 9.89 -3.91
C VAL A 32 6.14 8.72 -3.08
N CYS A 33 6.77 8.98 -1.93
CA CYS A 33 7.13 7.92 -1.00
C CYS A 33 5.90 7.46 -0.20
N LEU A 34 5.23 6.39 -0.64
CA LEU A 34 4.08 5.81 0.08
C LEU A 34 4.42 5.44 1.53
N LEU A 35 5.61 4.90 1.77
CA LEU A 35 6.07 4.56 3.12
C LEU A 35 6.36 5.78 4.02
N CYS A 36 6.49 6.97 3.44
CA CYS A 36 6.76 8.20 4.17
C CYS A 36 5.47 8.98 4.42
N GLU A 37 4.65 9.13 3.38
CA GLU A 37 3.44 9.96 3.39
C GLU A 37 2.20 9.17 3.85
N GLU A 38 2.15 7.87 3.56
CA GLU A 38 0.94 7.04 3.70
C GLU A 38 1.13 5.82 4.62
N LEU A 39 2.18 5.80 5.44
CA LEU A 39 2.53 4.64 6.29
C LEU A 39 1.37 4.18 7.19
N PHE A 40 0.62 5.13 7.72
CA PHE A 40 -0.52 4.90 8.62
C PHE A 40 -1.86 4.96 7.90
N SER A 41 -1.86 5.27 6.60
CA SER A 41 -3.07 5.29 5.78
C SER A 41 -3.47 3.87 5.42
N THR A 42 -4.77 3.67 5.34
CA THR A 42 -5.37 2.42 4.88
C THR A 42 -5.23 2.23 3.38
N LEU A 43 -5.30 0.98 2.90
CA LEU A 43 -5.31 0.70 1.47
C LEU A 43 -6.45 1.43 0.74
N LEU A 44 -7.61 1.57 1.38
CA LEU A 44 -8.74 2.30 0.83
C LEU A 44 -8.42 3.80 0.65
N GLU A 45 -7.82 4.44 1.64
CA GLU A 45 -7.45 5.86 1.58
C GLU A 45 -6.43 6.11 0.47
N ILE A 46 -5.42 5.24 0.36
CA ILE A 46 -4.39 5.33 -0.69
C ILE A 46 -5.02 5.11 -2.07
N SER A 47 -5.88 4.09 -2.18
CA SER A 47 -6.63 3.80 -3.41
C SER A 47 -7.43 5.00 -3.88
N GLN A 48 -8.17 5.66 -2.98
CA GLN A 48 -8.95 6.85 -3.30
C GLN A 48 -8.08 8.07 -3.62
N LYS A 49 -6.96 8.25 -2.89
CA LYS A 49 -6.07 9.41 -3.04
C LYS A 49 -5.29 9.39 -4.35
N TYR A 50 -4.81 8.21 -4.75
CA TYR A 50 -3.96 8.04 -5.95
C TYR A 50 -4.69 7.41 -7.13
N GLY A 51 -5.95 7.01 -6.97
CA GLY A 51 -6.74 6.35 -8.02
C GLY A 51 -6.24 4.95 -8.36
N LEU A 52 -5.55 4.29 -7.42
CA LEU A 52 -4.99 2.95 -7.61
C LEU A 52 -5.99 1.89 -7.14
N PRO A 53 -6.16 0.76 -7.86
CA PRO A 53 -7.01 -0.31 -7.37
C PRO A 53 -6.37 -1.00 -6.15
N ILE A 54 -7.19 -1.44 -5.19
CA ILE A 54 -6.70 -2.08 -3.95
C ILE A 54 -5.91 -3.36 -4.25
N ASP A 55 -6.26 -4.09 -5.32
CA ASP A 55 -5.50 -5.23 -5.80
C ASP A 55 -4.06 -4.88 -6.23
N GLU A 56 -3.80 -3.65 -6.69
CA GLU A 56 -2.44 -3.16 -6.98
C GLU A 56 -1.72 -2.61 -5.76
N LEU A 57 -2.40 -2.47 -4.62
CA LEU A 57 -1.79 -2.04 -3.37
C LEU A 57 -1.44 -3.23 -2.48
N PHE A 58 -2.04 -4.41 -2.70
CA PHE A 58 -1.76 -5.57 -1.90
C PHE A 58 -0.75 -6.51 -2.59
N PRO A 59 0.38 -6.84 -1.94
CA PRO A 59 1.41 -7.70 -2.53
C PRO A 59 1.05 -9.20 -2.48
N GLU A 60 -0.22 -9.58 -2.67
CA GLU A 60 -0.62 -11.00 -2.67
C GLU A 60 -0.02 -11.73 -3.88
N ASP A 61 0.82 -12.72 -3.58
CA ASP A 61 1.27 -13.81 -4.46
C ASP A 61 1.65 -13.38 -5.90
N ARG A 62 2.90 -12.89 -6.06
CA ARG A 62 3.65 -12.95 -7.31
C ARG A 62 5.09 -13.34 -7.09
#